data_AF-D9XYI1-F1
#
_entry.id   AF-D9XYI1-F1
#
_cell.length_a   1.000
_cell.length_b   1.000
_cell.length_c   1.000
_cell.angle_alpha   90.00
_cell.angle_beta   90.00
_cell.angle_gamma   90.00
#
_symmetry.space_group_name_H-M   'P 1'
#
loop_
_entity.id
_entity.type
_entity.pdbx_description
1 polymer ?
#
loop_
_entity_poly.entity_id
_entity_poly.type
_entity_poly.pdbx_seq_one_letter_code
_entity_poly.pdbx_strand_id
1 'polypeptide(L)'
;MPEVHHPLGSGEAVIPDALLHYQRPTADHTDNTTRTDHANRTTRTTRTHGTDRTGATDGADGGNNESDVRGGVMLRAFVEVDRATMGPERLAAKLSSYARLHSYVPAPVVRQRRQPFPEPVQETWRQRYPLFPRLLFILDSTGPTGVETRISALRTAARGHELAPFLRDVPILAAPLTDLLHHGPTAPVWRPVHHPDHRVDWIHTRHP
;
A
#
# COMPACT_ATOMS: atom_id res chain seq x y z
N MET A 1 11.42 9.50 6.52
CA MET A 1 10.83 9.01 5.25
C MET A 1 10.80 10.20 4.29
N PRO A 2 11.05 10.01 2.98
CA PRO A 2 10.96 11.13 2.04
C PRO A 2 9.49 11.58 1.93
N GLU A 3 9.27 12.87 2.12
CA GLU A 3 7.98 13.52 1.92
C GLU A 3 7.57 13.40 0.44
N VAL A 4 6.36 12.92 0.18
CA VAL A 4 5.91 12.64 -1.19
C VAL A 4 5.07 13.81 -1.69
N HIS A 5 5.66 14.63 -2.56
CA HIS A 5 4.98 15.82 -3.08
C HIS A 5 4.27 15.53 -4.42
N HIS A 6 3.00 15.98 -4.55
CA HIS A 6 2.18 15.85 -5.74
C HIS A 6 1.58 17.21 -6.18
N PRO A 7 2.19 17.91 -7.15
CA PRO A 7 1.72 19.23 -7.58
C PRO A 7 0.41 19.15 -8.41
N LEU A 8 -0.48 20.11 -8.20
CA LEU A 8 -1.77 20.30 -8.90
C LEU A 8 -1.79 21.55 -9.81
N GLY A 9 -0.64 22.18 -10.04
CA GLY A 9 -0.56 23.48 -10.73
C GLY A 9 -0.90 24.65 -9.82
N SER A 10 -0.62 25.89 -10.26
CA SER A 10 -0.83 27.13 -9.49
C SER A 10 -0.16 27.19 -8.09
N GLY A 11 0.84 26.34 -7.83
CA GLY A 11 1.51 26.26 -6.52
C GLY A 11 0.78 25.41 -5.48
N GLU A 12 -0.36 24.80 -5.82
CA GLU A 12 -1.07 23.85 -4.97
C GLU A 12 -0.42 22.45 -5.11
N ALA A 13 -0.34 21.72 -4.00
CA ALA A 13 0.13 20.34 -3.98
C ALA A 13 -0.58 19.53 -2.90
N VAL A 14 -0.73 18.23 -3.17
CA VAL A 14 -1.15 17.25 -2.17
C VAL A 14 0.09 16.61 -1.59
N ILE A 15 0.15 16.57 -0.26
CA ILE A 15 1.21 15.94 0.50
C ILE A 15 0.55 15.00 1.51
N PRO A 16 0.59 13.68 1.29
CA PRO A 16 0.17 12.72 2.30
C PRO A 16 1.10 12.79 3.50
N ASP A 17 0.56 12.57 4.70
CA ASP A 17 1.37 12.45 5.90
C ASP A 17 2.37 11.28 5.80
N ALA A 18 1.99 10.20 5.09
CA ALA A 18 2.92 9.13 4.70
C ALA A 18 2.49 8.36 3.43
N LEU A 19 3.46 7.70 2.79
CA LEU A 19 3.23 6.71 1.74
C LEU A 19 3.61 5.32 2.25
N LEU A 20 2.63 4.42 2.33
CA LEU A 20 2.82 3.03 2.73
C LEU A 20 3.05 2.15 1.49
N HIS A 21 4.07 1.29 1.58
CA HIS A 21 4.36 0.23 0.62
C HIS A 21 4.19 -1.13 1.30
N TYR A 22 3.42 -2.02 0.71
CA TYR A 22 3.23 -3.39 1.20
C TYR A 22 3.42 -4.37 0.07
N GLN A 23 4.42 -5.24 0.18
CA GLN A 23 4.64 -6.34 -0.75
C GLN A 23 3.88 -7.55 -0.23
N ARG A 24 2.85 -7.97 -0.96
CA ARG A 24 2.15 -9.21 -0.65
C ARG A 24 3.08 -10.39 -0.99
N PRO A 25 3.32 -11.33 -0.06
CA PRO A 25 4.03 -12.56 -0.38
C PRO A 25 3.29 -13.30 -1.49
N THR A 26 4.01 -13.71 -2.52
CA THR A 26 3.46 -14.69 -3.48
C THR A 26 3.20 -15.99 -2.72
N ALA A 27 2.11 -16.69 -3.05
CA ALA A 27 1.70 -17.92 -2.36
C ALA A 27 2.74 -19.06 -2.44
N ASP A 28 3.82 -18.87 -3.19
CA ASP A 28 4.87 -19.86 -3.45
C ASP A 28 5.95 -19.96 -2.34
N HIS A 29 5.81 -19.22 -1.23
CA HIS A 29 6.79 -19.25 -0.12
C HIS A 29 6.28 -19.88 1.18
N THR A 30 5.14 -20.58 1.16
CA THR A 30 4.61 -21.31 2.32
C THR A 30 4.68 -22.82 2.13
N ASP A 31 5.86 -23.35 1.83
CA ASP A 31 6.07 -24.81 1.91
C ASP A 31 7.56 -25.19 2.08
N ASN A 32 8.23 -24.73 3.16
CA ASN A 32 9.43 -25.45 3.65
C ASN A 32 9.91 -25.14 5.09
N THR A 33 9.02 -25.00 6.08
CA THR A 33 9.48 -24.95 7.50
C THR A 33 8.56 -25.69 8.45
N THR A 34 8.07 -26.88 8.08
CA THR A 34 7.53 -27.82 9.09
C THR A 34 7.64 -29.27 8.64
N ARG A 35 8.85 -29.76 8.34
CA ARG A 35 9.06 -31.21 8.27
C ARG A 35 10.50 -31.65 8.51
N THR A 36 11.07 -31.30 9.67
CA THR A 36 12.14 -32.10 10.23
C THR A 36 12.06 -32.03 11.75
N ASP A 37 11.53 -33.09 12.35
CA ASP A 37 12.01 -33.69 13.60
C ASP A 37 10.88 -34.46 14.28
N HIS A 38 10.62 -35.67 13.77
CA HIS A 38 10.16 -36.79 14.59
C HIS A 38 10.40 -38.10 13.84
N ALA A 39 11.61 -38.62 13.95
CA ALA A 39 11.92 -40.07 14.05
C ALA A 39 13.43 -40.30 13.82
N ASN A 40 14.21 -40.47 14.90
CA ASN A 40 14.82 -41.77 15.17
C ASN A 40 15.62 -41.76 16.48
N ARG A 41 15.01 -42.43 17.45
CA ARG A 41 15.72 -43.17 18.49
C ARG A 41 16.50 -44.31 17.81
N THR A 42 17.80 -44.47 18.07
CA THR A 42 18.43 -45.76 18.39
C THR A 42 19.92 -45.56 18.74
N THR A 43 20.29 -46.22 19.84
CA THR A 43 21.61 -46.44 20.40
C THR A 43 22.57 -47.17 19.45
N ARG A 44 23.89 -46.97 19.62
CA ARG A 44 24.93 -48.02 19.74
C ARG A 44 26.29 -47.58 19.19
N THR A 45 27.23 -47.48 20.13
CA THR A 45 28.69 -47.39 20.02
C THR A 45 29.28 -48.66 19.38
N THR A 46 30.23 -48.54 18.43
CA THR A 46 31.63 -49.08 18.48
C THR A 46 32.32 -49.12 17.10
N ARG A 47 33.48 -48.43 17.03
CA ARG A 47 34.82 -48.85 16.53
C ARG A 47 35.13 -49.17 15.04
N THR A 48 36.10 -48.39 14.54
CA THR A 48 37.36 -48.71 13.79
C THR A 48 37.38 -49.37 12.40
N HIS A 49 37.82 -48.60 11.40
CA HIS A 49 38.85 -48.83 10.34
C HIS A 49 38.55 -47.77 9.26
N GLY A 50 39.44 -47.00 8.63
CA GLY A 50 40.83 -47.22 8.20
C GLY A 50 40.89 -46.88 6.69
N THR A 51 41.90 -46.11 6.27
CA THR A 51 42.31 -45.73 4.88
C THR A 51 41.41 -44.74 4.12
N ASP A 52 41.85 -43.54 3.71
CA ASP A 52 42.99 -43.04 2.90
C ASP A 52 42.63 -42.86 1.40
N ARG A 53 43.12 -41.74 0.84
CA ARG A 53 43.23 -41.31 -0.57
C ARG A 53 42.13 -40.48 -1.27
N THR A 54 42.51 -39.20 -1.45
CA THR A 54 42.70 -38.43 -2.70
C THR A 54 41.64 -38.46 -3.81
N GLY A 55 41.21 -37.27 -4.23
CA GLY A 55 40.64 -37.06 -5.56
C GLY A 55 40.06 -35.65 -5.71
N ALA A 56 40.84 -34.75 -6.30
CA ALA A 56 40.39 -33.44 -6.76
C ALA A 56 39.45 -33.57 -7.96
N THR A 57 38.45 -32.69 -8.06
CA THR A 57 37.93 -32.21 -9.35
C THR A 57 37.43 -30.78 -9.20
N ASP A 58 38.12 -29.89 -9.92
CA ASP A 58 37.62 -28.61 -10.43
C ASP A 58 36.28 -28.79 -11.16
N GLY A 59 35.46 -27.75 -11.12
CA GLY A 59 34.24 -27.68 -11.93
C GLY A 59 33.40 -26.48 -11.57
N ALA A 60 33.74 -25.34 -12.14
CA ALA A 60 32.89 -24.16 -12.17
C ALA A 60 31.52 -24.51 -12.77
N ASP A 61 30.45 -24.09 -12.10
CA ASP A 61 29.19 -23.81 -12.78
C ASP A 61 28.66 -22.45 -12.31
N GLY A 62 28.76 -21.50 -13.22
CA GLY A 62 28.17 -20.18 -13.11
C GLY A 62 26.67 -20.30 -13.37
N GLY A 63 25.91 -20.51 -12.31
CA GLY A 63 24.46 -20.33 -12.31
C GLY A 63 24.13 -18.90 -11.95
N ASN A 64 23.79 -18.10 -12.96
CA ASN A 64 23.30 -16.73 -12.87
C ASN A 64 22.42 -16.52 -11.63
N ASN A 65 22.90 -15.68 -10.70
CA ASN A 65 22.07 -15.07 -9.68
C ASN A 65 21.25 -13.96 -10.37
N GLU A 66 20.46 -14.35 -11.36
CA GLU A 66 19.36 -13.55 -11.88
C GLU A 66 18.41 -13.49 -10.71
N SER A 67 18.46 -12.36 -10.02
CA SER A 67 17.53 -11.95 -8.98
C SER A 67 16.14 -12.38 -9.42
N ASP A 68 15.68 -13.49 -8.87
CA ASP A 68 14.30 -13.91 -8.87
C ASP A 68 13.55 -12.72 -8.26
N VAL A 69 13.07 -11.84 -9.14
CA VAL A 69 12.29 -10.67 -8.79
C VAL A 69 11.04 -11.26 -8.20
N ARG A 70 11.08 -11.48 -6.88
CA ARG A 70 9.97 -11.98 -6.06
C ARG A 70 8.74 -11.19 -6.48
N GLY A 71 7.95 -11.77 -7.37
CA GLY A 71 6.88 -11.13 -8.13
C GLY A 71 5.64 -10.88 -7.27
N GLY A 72 5.84 -10.34 -6.08
CA GLY A 72 4.79 -9.97 -5.15
C GLY A 72 4.05 -8.74 -5.66
N VAL A 73 2.72 -8.76 -5.52
CA VAL A 73 1.90 -7.59 -5.80
C VAL A 73 2.26 -6.51 -4.76
N MET A 74 2.80 -5.39 -5.25
CA MET A 74 3.12 -4.22 -4.43
C MET A 74 1.88 -3.33 -4.27
N LEU A 75 1.31 -3.31 -3.08
CA LEU A 75 0.24 -2.39 -2.70
C LEU A 75 0.83 -1.08 -2.21
N ARG A 76 0.15 0.03 -2.54
CA ARG A 76 0.52 1.38 -2.12
C ARG A 76 -0.68 2.08 -1.52
N ALA A 77 -0.45 2.88 -0.48
CA ALA A 77 -1.47 3.70 0.13
C ALA A 77 -0.92 5.06 0.58
N PHE A 78 -1.65 6.12 0.27
CA PHE A 78 -1.52 7.41 0.94
C PHE A 78 -2.17 7.32 2.31
N VAL A 79 -1.43 7.73 3.33
CA VAL A 79 -1.87 7.71 4.71
C VAL A 79 -2.02 9.14 5.19
N GLU A 80 -3.17 9.42 5.80
CA GLU A 80 -3.49 10.69 6.43
C GLU A 80 -3.82 10.44 7.90
N VAL A 81 -3.13 11.14 8.80
CA VAL A 81 -3.33 11.04 10.24
C VAL A 81 -4.10 12.27 10.72
N ASP A 82 -5.36 12.08 11.09
CA ASP A 82 -6.15 13.13 11.72
C ASP A 82 -6.02 13.05 13.24
N ARG A 83 -5.21 13.95 13.80
CA ARG A 83 -5.00 14.08 15.25
C ARG A 83 -6.10 14.88 15.97
N ALA A 84 -7.22 15.13 15.29
CA ALA A 84 -8.35 15.89 15.80
C ALA A 84 -8.05 17.33 16.25
N THR A 85 -6.94 17.91 15.78
CA THR A 85 -6.56 19.30 16.07
C THR A 85 -7.42 20.32 15.30
N MET A 86 -8.13 19.86 14.28
CA MET A 86 -8.99 20.68 13.44
C MET A 86 -10.37 20.03 13.27
N GLY A 87 -11.33 20.82 12.77
CA GLY A 87 -12.68 20.35 12.48
C GLY A 87 -12.71 19.24 11.43
N PRO A 88 -13.72 18.34 11.50
CA PRO A 88 -13.85 17.20 10.59
C PRO A 88 -14.09 17.62 9.13
N GLU A 89 -14.45 18.87 8.86
CA GLU A 89 -14.57 19.45 7.52
C GLU A 89 -13.21 19.49 6.80
N ARG A 90 -12.10 19.54 7.55
CA ARG A 90 -10.75 19.49 6.97
C ARG A 90 -10.44 18.12 6.38
N LEU A 91 -10.99 17.04 6.94
CA LEU A 91 -10.90 15.70 6.35
C LEU A 91 -11.64 15.63 5.02
N ALA A 92 -12.84 16.22 4.96
CA ALA A 92 -13.60 16.35 3.72
C ALA A 92 -12.82 17.16 2.66
N ALA A 93 -12.18 18.25 3.06
CA ALA A 93 -11.33 19.03 2.16
C ALA A 93 -10.13 18.23 1.64
N LYS A 94 -9.43 17.47 2.52
CA LYS A 94 -8.34 16.56 2.09
C LYS A 94 -8.84 15.56 1.05
N LEU A 95 -10.01 14.95 1.29
CA LEU A 95 -10.62 14.02 0.33
C LEU A 95 -10.85 14.68 -1.05
N SER A 96 -11.37 15.90 -1.08
CA SER A 96 -11.55 16.66 -2.33
C SER A 96 -10.21 16.97 -3.03
N SER A 97 -9.16 17.28 -2.28
CA SER A 97 -7.81 17.49 -2.83
C SER A 97 -7.25 16.23 -3.50
N TYR A 98 -7.47 15.04 -2.93
CA TYR A 98 -7.06 13.79 -3.58
C TYR A 98 -7.87 13.48 -4.83
N ALA A 99 -9.18 13.77 -4.84
CA ALA A 99 -9.97 13.62 -6.04
C ALA A 99 -9.48 14.53 -7.18
N ARG A 100 -9.11 15.78 -6.85
CA ARG A 100 -8.45 16.70 -7.79
C ARG A 100 -7.14 16.13 -8.30
N LEU A 101 -6.30 15.59 -7.42
CA LEU A 101 -5.05 14.91 -7.82
C LEU A 101 -5.31 13.75 -8.78
N HIS A 102 -6.31 12.93 -8.49
CA HIS A 102 -6.65 11.77 -9.31
C HIS A 102 -7.00 12.15 -10.75
N SER A 103 -7.71 13.26 -10.95
CA SER A 103 -8.08 13.76 -12.28
C SER A 103 -7.11 14.80 -12.85
N TYR A 104 -6.01 15.12 -12.17
CA TYR A 104 -5.16 16.24 -12.56
C TYR A 104 -4.28 15.91 -13.76
N VAL A 105 -4.61 16.55 -14.88
CA VAL A 105 -3.85 16.51 -16.13
C VAL A 105 -3.22 17.91 -16.35
N PRO A 106 -1.88 18.02 -16.43
CA PRO A 106 -1.25 19.31 -16.66
C PRO A 106 -1.66 19.90 -18.00
N ALA A 107 -1.95 21.20 -18.03
CA ALA A 107 -2.16 21.89 -19.30
C ALA A 107 -0.87 21.79 -20.14
N PRO A 108 -0.96 21.42 -21.43
CA PRO A 108 0.22 21.40 -22.29
C PRO A 108 0.78 22.81 -22.39
N VAL A 109 1.99 23.01 -21.88
CA VAL A 109 2.70 24.28 -22.07
C VAL A 109 2.91 24.42 -23.57
N VAL A 110 2.36 25.49 -24.16
CA VAL A 110 2.46 25.81 -25.59
C VAL A 110 3.91 26.16 -25.95
N ARG A 111 4.78 25.16 -25.96
CA ARG A 111 6.10 25.21 -26.58
C ARG A 111 6.15 24.07 -27.58
N GLN A 112 5.78 24.43 -28.81
CA GLN A 112 5.93 23.62 -30.00
C GLN A 112 7.31 22.96 -30.05
N ARG A 113 7.35 21.64 -29.85
CA ARG A 113 8.23 20.80 -30.64
C ARG A 113 7.29 19.90 -31.43
N ARG A 114 7.37 19.95 -32.76
CA ARG A 114 6.69 19.00 -33.66
C ARG A 114 7.21 17.58 -33.32
N GLN A 115 6.64 16.97 -32.29
CA GLN A 115 6.82 15.56 -31.99
C GLN A 115 5.92 14.80 -32.97
N PRO A 116 6.44 13.79 -33.70
CA PRO A 116 5.65 13.01 -34.67
C PRO A 116 4.49 12.25 -34.00
N PHE A 117 4.57 12.04 -32.69
CA PHE A 117 3.56 11.43 -31.86
C PHE A 117 3.34 12.33 -30.62
N PRO A 118 2.18 12.96 -30.45
CA PRO A 118 1.86 13.63 -29.19
C PRO A 118 1.84 12.58 -28.07
N GLU A 119 2.63 12.77 -27.01
CA GLU A 119 2.46 11.95 -25.81
C GLU A 119 1.03 12.14 -25.30
N PRO A 120 0.30 11.04 -25.00
CA PRO A 120 -1.02 11.15 -24.43
C PRO A 120 -0.91 11.94 -23.11
N VAL A 121 -1.64 13.05 -23.02
CA VAL A 121 -1.68 13.86 -21.81
C VAL A 121 -2.37 13.03 -20.73
N GLN A 122 -1.58 12.50 -19.81
CA GLN A 122 -2.03 11.60 -18.74
C GLN A 122 -1.96 12.31 -17.40
N GLU A 123 -2.69 11.79 -16.42
CA GLU A 123 -2.70 12.27 -15.05
C GLU A 123 -1.30 12.12 -14.44
N THR A 124 -0.82 13.14 -13.74
CA THR A 124 0.59 13.20 -13.29
C THR A 124 0.98 12.04 -12.37
N TRP A 125 0.04 11.54 -11.60
CA TRP A 125 0.27 10.43 -10.68
C TRP A 125 0.63 9.13 -11.40
N ARG A 126 0.17 8.92 -12.65
CA ARG A 126 0.44 7.70 -13.44
C ARG A 126 1.91 7.51 -13.76
N GLN A 127 2.68 8.60 -13.76
CA GLN A 127 4.13 8.56 -13.95
C GLN A 127 4.85 7.91 -12.76
N ARG A 128 4.26 7.98 -11.56
CA ARG A 128 4.85 7.48 -10.30
C ARG A 128 4.21 6.17 -9.84
N TYR A 129 2.94 5.95 -10.14
CA TYR A 129 2.20 4.79 -9.68
C TYR A 129 1.45 4.10 -10.82
N PRO A 130 1.64 2.77 -11.00
CA PRO A 130 0.86 2.01 -11.98
C PRO A 130 -0.66 2.01 -11.70
N LEU A 131 -1.04 2.12 -10.43
CA LEU A 131 -2.40 2.30 -9.94
C LEU A 131 -2.38 3.38 -8.88
N PHE A 132 -3.44 4.20 -8.82
CA PHE A 132 -3.53 5.26 -7.83
C PHE A 132 -3.46 4.65 -6.41
N PRO A 133 -2.61 5.18 -5.50
CA PRO A 133 -2.53 4.63 -4.14
C PRO A 133 -3.87 4.70 -3.41
N ARG A 134 -4.20 3.67 -2.63
CA ARG A 134 -5.38 3.68 -1.74
C ARG A 134 -5.29 4.86 -0.78
N LEU A 135 -6.42 5.36 -0.29
CA LEU A 135 -6.43 6.44 0.70
C LEU A 135 -6.85 5.91 2.07
N LEU A 136 -5.96 6.03 3.06
CA LEU A 136 -6.14 5.54 4.42
C LEU A 136 -6.15 6.71 5.40
N PHE A 137 -7.27 6.93 6.07
CA PHE A 137 -7.40 7.89 7.15
C PHE A 137 -7.24 7.19 8.51
N ILE A 138 -6.21 7.57 9.26
CA ILE A 138 -5.98 7.13 10.63
C ILE A 138 -6.53 8.22 11.56
N LEU A 139 -7.53 7.88 12.36
CA LEU A 139 -8.17 8.81 13.28
C LEU A 139 -7.52 8.66 14.65
N ASP A 140 -6.71 9.65 15.02
CA ASP A 140 -5.94 9.69 16.25
C ASP A 140 -6.52 10.74 17.21
N SER A 141 -6.29 10.53 18.51
CA SER A 141 -6.54 11.53 19.56
C SER A 141 -7.99 12.01 19.63
N THR A 142 -8.92 11.13 19.27
CA THR A 142 -10.36 11.39 19.31
C THR A 142 -11.07 10.25 20.02
N GLY A 143 -11.95 10.55 20.98
CA GLY A 143 -12.74 9.52 21.66
C GLY A 143 -13.75 8.86 20.70
N PRO A 144 -14.48 7.81 21.13
CA PRO A 144 -15.40 7.06 20.26
C PRO A 144 -16.40 7.94 19.50
N THR A 145 -17.00 8.93 20.17
CA THR A 145 -17.90 9.90 19.52
C THR A 145 -17.20 10.69 18.42
N GLY A 146 -15.97 11.13 18.67
CA GLY A 146 -15.22 11.94 17.70
C GLY A 146 -14.74 11.13 16.49
N VAL A 147 -14.47 9.83 16.67
CA VAL A 147 -14.27 8.87 15.57
C VAL A 147 -15.51 8.85 14.67
N GLU A 148 -16.70 8.63 15.25
CA GLU A 148 -17.94 8.56 14.46
C GLU A 148 -18.25 9.88 13.76
N THR A 149 -18.04 11.03 14.41
CA THR A 149 -18.22 12.34 13.78
C THR A 149 -17.33 12.51 12.55
N ARG A 150 -16.06 12.10 12.62
CA ARG A 150 -15.10 12.19 11.51
C ARG A 150 -15.45 11.25 10.37
N ILE A 151 -15.83 10.02 10.69
CA ILE A 151 -16.29 9.06 9.68
C ILE A 151 -17.58 9.55 9.01
N SER A 152 -18.50 10.15 9.77
CA SER A 152 -19.71 10.77 9.24
C SER A 152 -19.39 11.95 8.31
N ALA A 153 -18.40 12.78 8.64
CA ALA A 153 -17.97 13.87 7.77
C ALA A 153 -17.34 13.36 6.47
N LEU A 154 -16.44 12.36 6.53
CA LEU A 154 -15.89 11.69 5.36
C LEU A 154 -17.01 11.08 4.49
N ARG A 155 -17.98 10.40 5.11
CA ARG A 155 -19.13 9.81 4.42
C ARG A 155 -19.98 10.88 3.74
N THR A 156 -20.22 11.99 4.43
CA THR A 156 -21.00 13.12 3.91
C THR A 156 -20.30 13.73 2.70
N ALA A 157 -19.00 13.95 2.78
CA ALA A 157 -18.20 14.41 1.65
C ALA A 157 -18.27 13.44 0.47
N ALA A 158 -18.11 12.13 0.74
CA ALA A 158 -18.15 11.09 -0.28
C ALA A 158 -19.53 10.92 -0.98
N ARG A 159 -20.61 11.51 -0.46
CA ARG A 159 -21.90 11.56 -1.15
C ARG A 159 -21.97 12.63 -2.25
N GLY A 160 -21.01 13.55 -2.30
CA GLY A 160 -20.92 14.56 -3.35
C GLY A 160 -20.71 13.93 -4.72
N HIS A 161 -21.55 14.28 -5.70
CA HIS A 161 -21.47 13.73 -7.06
C HIS A 161 -20.13 14.00 -7.76
N GLU A 162 -19.45 15.09 -7.42
CA GLU A 162 -18.13 15.44 -7.96
C GLU A 162 -17.06 14.40 -7.62
N LEU A 163 -17.19 13.72 -6.47
CA LEU A 163 -16.25 12.69 -6.03
C LEU A 163 -16.61 11.29 -6.54
N ALA A 164 -17.78 11.13 -7.16
CA ALA A 164 -18.28 9.81 -7.56
C ALA A 164 -17.33 9.04 -8.51
N PRO A 165 -16.66 9.66 -9.51
CA PRO A 165 -15.65 8.96 -10.31
C PRO A 165 -14.47 8.49 -9.46
N PHE A 166 -13.92 9.37 -8.62
CA PHE A 166 -12.79 9.04 -7.75
C PHE A 166 -13.10 7.89 -6.78
N LEU A 167 -14.29 7.88 -6.20
CA LEU A 167 -14.73 6.85 -5.25
C LEU A 167 -15.00 5.49 -5.91
N ARG A 168 -15.27 5.47 -7.22
CA ARG A 168 -15.36 4.22 -8.01
C ARG A 168 -13.98 3.65 -8.34
N ASP A 169 -12.94 4.47 -8.37
CA ASP A 169 -11.62 4.02 -8.81
C ASP A 169 -10.66 3.78 -7.63
N VAL A 170 -10.89 4.45 -6.49
CA VAL A 170 -9.94 4.48 -5.37
C VAL A 170 -10.58 4.00 -4.07
N PRO A 171 -10.05 2.94 -3.45
CA PRO A 171 -10.43 2.53 -2.10
C PRO A 171 -10.08 3.60 -1.07
N ILE A 172 -11.09 4.04 -0.32
CA ILE A 172 -10.94 5.03 0.75
C ILE A 172 -11.46 4.44 2.05
N LEU A 173 -10.57 4.33 3.02
CA LEU A 173 -10.80 3.64 4.29
C LEU A 173 -10.42 4.53 5.45
N ALA A 174 -11.13 4.39 6.58
CA ALA A 174 -10.79 5.06 7.83
C ALA A 174 -10.72 4.05 8.98
N ALA A 175 -9.77 4.22 9.90
CA ALA A 175 -9.67 3.40 11.11
C ALA A 175 -9.22 4.25 12.30
N PRO A 176 -9.72 3.99 13.52
CA PRO A 176 -9.16 4.55 14.74
C PRO A 176 -7.72 4.06 14.95
N LEU A 177 -6.81 4.93 15.38
CA LEU A 177 -5.44 4.53 15.72
C LEU A 177 -5.45 3.48 16.84
N THR A 178 -6.37 3.57 17.79
CA THR A 178 -6.54 2.58 18.86
C THR A 178 -6.77 1.18 18.29
N ASP A 179 -7.65 1.03 17.31
CA ASP A 179 -7.98 -0.29 16.75
C ASP A 179 -6.78 -0.86 15.99
N LEU A 180 -6.03 -0.01 15.28
CA LEU A 180 -4.81 -0.39 14.59
C LEU A 180 -3.70 -0.83 15.56
N LEU A 181 -3.58 -0.19 16.72
CA LEU A 181 -2.61 -0.57 17.74
C LEU A 181 -2.98 -1.88 18.44
N HIS A 182 -4.27 -2.13 18.67
CA HIS A 182 -4.74 -3.35 19.34
C HIS A 182 -4.75 -4.58 18.44
N HIS A 183 -5.16 -4.42 17.17
CA HIS A 183 -5.38 -5.53 16.25
C HIS A 183 -4.34 -5.63 15.13
N GLY A 184 -3.56 -4.57 14.92
CA GLY A 184 -2.60 -4.45 13.82
C GLY A 184 -3.21 -3.82 12.56
N PRO A 185 -2.36 -3.27 11.67
CA PRO A 185 -2.82 -2.54 10.49
C PRO A 185 -3.41 -3.44 9.40
N THR A 186 -3.16 -4.75 9.43
CA THR A 186 -3.70 -5.72 8.46
C THR A 186 -4.98 -6.40 8.96
N ALA A 187 -5.43 -6.08 10.17
CA ALA A 187 -6.69 -6.60 10.70
C ALA A 187 -7.89 -5.96 9.99
N PRO A 188 -9.05 -6.63 9.99
CA PRO A 188 -10.28 -6.07 9.46
C PRO A 188 -10.87 -5.02 10.42
N VAL A 189 -10.17 -3.89 10.59
CA VAL A 189 -10.59 -2.76 11.43
C VAL A 189 -10.89 -1.50 10.61
N TRP A 190 -10.56 -1.53 9.31
CA TRP A 190 -10.78 -0.42 8.40
C TRP A 190 -12.24 -0.32 7.97
N ARG A 191 -12.76 0.90 7.93
CA ARG A 191 -14.14 1.24 7.57
C ARG A 191 -14.16 1.91 6.21
N PRO A 192 -14.74 1.31 5.16
CA PRO A 192 -14.91 1.98 3.89
C PRO A 192 -15.79 3.22 4.03
N VAL A 193 -15.38 4.35 3.45
CA VAL A 193 -16.10 5.63 3.63
C VAL A 193 -17.55 5.57 3.08
N HIS A 194 -17.78 4.76 2.04
CA HIS A 194 -19.10 4.56 1.44
C HIS A 194 -19.99 3.59 2.23
N HIS A 195 -19.39 2.64 2.95
CA HIS A 195 -20.06 1.63 3.79
C HIS A 195 -19.38 1.54 5.16
N PRO A 196 -19.50 2.58 6.01
CA PRO A 196 -18.73 2.67 7.25
C PRO A 196 -19.15 1.63 8.29
N ASP A 197 -20.31 0.99 8.13
CA ASP A 197 -20.76 -0.07 9.02
C ASP A 197 -19.99 -1.37 8.80
N HIS A 198 -19.34 -1.53 7.64
CA HIS A 198 -18.50 -2.68 7.33
C HIS A 198 -17.10 -2.51 7.89
N ARG A 199 -16.44 -3.64 8.14
CA ARG A 199 -15.03 -3.73 8.52
C ARG A 199 -14.30 -4.60 7.52
N VAL A 200 -13.16 -4.09 7.03
CA VAL A 200 -12.37 -4.75 5.98
C VAL A 200 -10.88 -4.67 6.31
N ASP A 201 -10.10 -5.59 5.75
CA ASP A 201 -8.64 -5.45 5.66
C ASP A 201 -8.30 -4.65 4.40
N TRP A 202 -7.49 -3.61 4.55
CA TRP A 202 -7.08 -2.74 3.46
C TRP A 202 -6.25 -3.45 2.36
N ILE A 203 -5.55 -4.54 2.69
CA ILE A 203 -4.73 -5.32 1.73
C ILE A 203 -5.65 -5.99 0.70
N HIS A 204 -6.78 -6.52 1.15
CA HIS A 204 -7.70 -7.30 0.33
C HIS A 204 -8.81 -6.46 -0.29
N THR A 205 -8.95 -5.19 0.12
CA THR A 205 -9.83 -4.24 -0.55
C THR A 205 -9.35 -4.00 -1.98
N ARG A 206 -10.15 -4.47 -2.93
CA ARG A 206 -9.92 -4.30 -4.36
C ARG A 206 -10.21 -2.85 -4.75
N HIS A 207 -9.49 -2.35 -5.75
CA HIS A 207 -10.00 -1.22 -6.52
C HIS A 207 -11.37 -1.65 -7.11
N PRO A 208 -12.41 -0.82 -7.01
CA PRO A 208 -13.74 -1.21 -7.48
C PRO A 208 -13.79 -1.47 -8.99
#